data_AF-A0A1M2YR76-F1
#
_entry.id   AF-A0A1M2YR76-F1
#
_cell.length_a   1.000
_cell.length_b   1.000
_cell.length_c   1.000
_cell.angle_alpha   90.00
_cell.angle_beta   90.00
_cell.angle_gamma   90.00
#
_symmetry.space_group_name_H-M   'P 1'
#
loop_
_entity.id
_entity.type
_entity.pdbx_description
1 polymer ?
#
loop_
_entity_poly.entity_id
_entity_poly.type
_entity_poly.pdbx_seq_one_letter_code
_entity_poly.pdbx_strand_id
1 'polypeptide(L)'
;MSRLQTEAERASDIRRAGTLTRLAEACDEITSGIAYKRAKSAKQDPEFFNPNFVKLNSRIIEAYVRFRARLDKGETEWTGPVASTIRGDKDLMTYVKLRDAERTHSHKSKRPTPQSRRIDEIIDRIDNIHDQAILREVLAKAREAKRQLSIMVDALRKHPEIDVDALREGRHSPRKIDGPQPQSVISADDTKTIRKVVARLRDNDELEEFDLIYRSGRVKMGVGAGLDLIFPEEMKLLERLAGLGATS
;
A
#
# COMPACT_ATOMS: atom_id res chain seq x y z
N MET A 1 9.45 -17.29 -16.87
CA MET A 1 10.00 -18.63 -16.61
C MET A 1 11.04 -19.06 -17.61
N SER A 2 10.80 -18.88 -18.92
CA SER A 2 11.76 -19.24 -19.96
C SER A 2 13.19 -18.77 -19.64
N ARG A 3 13.36 -17.51 -19.24
CA ARG A 3 14.66 -16.97 -18.81
C ARG A 3 15.32 -17.76 -17.67
N LEU A 4 14.59 -18.00 -16.58
CA LEU A 4 15.10 -18.74 -15.40
C LEU A 4 15.42 -20.20 -15.74
N GLN A 5 14.61 -20.83 -16.60
CA GLN A 5 14.87 -22.19 -17.08
C GLN A 5 16.12 -22.23 -17.96
N THR A 6 16.27 -21.30 -18.91
CA THR A 6 17.47 -21.23 -19.76
C THR A 6 18.74 -20.88 -18.98
N GLU A 7 18.64 -20.07 -17.91
CA GLU A 7 19.77 -19.77 -17.03
C GLU A 7 20.16 -21.00 -16.20
N ALA A 8 19.20 -21.77 -15.71
CA ALA A 8 19.46 -23.03 -14.99
C ALA A 8 20.05 -24.12 -15.91
N GLU A 9 19.56 -24.23 -17.14
CA GLU A 9 20.11 -25.13 -18.17
C GLU A 9 21.54 -24.75 -18.55
N ARG A 10 21.83 -23.45 -18.74
CA ARG A 10 23.19 -22.94 -18.98
C ARG A 10 24.13 -23.20 -17.81
N ALA A 11 23.63 -23.13 -16.58
CA ALA A 11 24.37 -23.48 -15.37
C ALA A 11 24.49 -24.99 -15.14
N SER A 12 23.90 -25.83 -16.01
CA SER A 12 23.82 -27.29 -15.85
C SER A 12 23.21 -27.74 -14.50
N ASP A 13 22.37 -26.91 -13.89
CA ASP A 13 21.67 -27.24 -12.64
C ASP A 13 20.35 -27.95 -12.94
N ILE A 14 20.45 -29.26 -13.21
CA ILE A 14 19.32 -30.14 -13.56
C ILE A 14 18.23 -30.12 -12.48
N ARG A 15 18.63 -30.02 -11.20
CA ARG A 15 17.68 -30.00 -10.07
C ARG A 15 16.87 -28.71 -10.07
N ARG A 16 17.52 -27.57 -10.29
CA ARG A 16 16.85 -26.27 -10.34
C ARG A 16 15.96 -26.15 -11.57
N ALA A 17 16.41 -26.60 -12.74
CA ALA A 17 15.61 -26.62 -13.96
C ALA A 17 14.32 -27.46 -13.77
N GLY A 18 14.43 -28.68 -13.24
CA GLY A 18 13.26 -29.51 -12.96
C GLY A 18 12.30 -28.90 -11.94
N THR A 19 12.84 -28.21 -10.93
CA THR A 19 12.03 -27.49 -9.92
C THR A 19 11.25 -26.33 -10.53
N LEU A 20 11.88 -25.57 -11.42
CA LEU A 20 11.25 -24.46 -12.15
C LEU A 20 10.12 -24.96 -13.05
N THR A 21 10.33 -26.05 -13.79
CA THR A 21 9.31 -26.66 -14.65
C THR A 21 8.10 -27.10 -13.84
N ARG A 22 8.30 -27.87 -12.75
CA ARG A 22 7.21 -28.31 -11.87
C ARG A 22 6.48 -27.15 -11.19
N LEU A 23 7.19 -26.07 -10.86
CA LEU A 23 6.58 -24.86 -10.31
C LEU A 23 5.67 -24.18 -11.34
N ALA A 24 6.12 -24.05 -12.59
CA ALA A 24 5.32 -23.48 -13.66
C ALA A 24 4.05 -24.30 -13.89
N GLU A 25 4.20 -25.62 -14.04
CA GLU A 25 3.07 -26.54 -14.26
C GLU A 25 2.08 -26.51 -13.08
N ALA A 26 2.56 -26.48 -11.83
CA ALA A 26 1.69 -26.37 -10.67
C ALA A 26 0.88 -25.05 -10.68
N CYS A 27 1.52 -23.93 -11.02
CA CYS A 27 0.83 -22.65 -11.14
C CYS A 27 -0.24 -22.69 -12.24
N ASP A 28 0.07 -23.30 -13.38
CA ASP A 28 -0.81 -23.40 -14.54
C ASP A 28 -2.01 -24.31 -14.26
N GLU A 29 -1.81 -25.44 -13.60
CA GLU A 29 -2.90 -26.36 -13.24
C GLU A 29 -3.82 -25.79 -12.15
N ILE A 30 -3.28 -25.01 -11.21
CA ILE A 30 -4.10 -24.29 -10.21
C ILE A 30 -4.92 -23.19 -10.88
N THR A 31 -4.29 -22.38 -11.74
CA THR A 31 -4.95 -21.22 -12.37
C THR A 31 -5.98 -21.62 -13.43
N SER A 32 -5.71 -22.68 -14.20
CA SER A 32 -6.65 -23.22 -15.20
C SER A 32 -7.84 -23.98 -14.61
N GLY A 33 -7.83 -24.26 -13.30
CA GLY A 33 -8.88 -25.03 -12.63
C GLY A 33 -8.76 -26.55 -12.83
N ILE A 34 -7.65 -27.04 -13.39
CA ILE A 34 -7.36 -28.48 -13.44
C ILE A 34 -7.23 -29.03 -12.01
N ALA A 35 -6.58 -28.29 -11.11
CA ALA A 35 -6.46 -28.65 -9.70
C ALA A 35 -7.83 -28.85 -9.02
N TYR A 36 -8.78 -27.94 -9.28
CA TYR A 36 -10.16 -28.04 -8.79
C TYR A 36 -10.86 -29.30 -9.34
N LYS A 37 -10.73 -29.57 -10.64
CA LYS A 37 -11.31 -30.76 -11.27
C LYS A 37 -10.74 -32.05 -10.66
N ARG A 38 -9.42 -32.12 -10.46
CA ARG A 38 -8.75 -33.26 -9.83
C ARG A 38 -9.19 -33.46 -8.37
N ALA A 39 -9.31 -32.39 -7.60
CA ALA A 39 -9.83 -32.45 -6.22
C ALA A 39 -11.27 -32.98 -6.18
N LYS A 40 -12.12 -32.49 -7.07
CA LYS A 40 -13.51 -32.94 -7.21
C LYS A 40 -13.59 -34.42 -7.59
N SER A 41 -12.78 -34.90 -8.55
CA SER A 41 -12.74 -36.32 -8.94
C SER A 41 -12.21 -37.22 -7.83
N ALA A 42 -11.30 -36.70 -6.99
CA ALA A 42 -10.72 -37.42 -5.86
C ALA A 42 -11.58 -37.39 -4.58
N LYS A 43 -12.78 -36.79 -4.62
CA LYS A 43 -13.66 -36.56 -3.46
C LYS A 43 -12.96 -35.81 -2.29
N GLN A 44 -12.00 -34.96 -2.59
CA GLN A 44 -11.43 -34.00 -1.62
C GLN A 44 -12.13 -32.66 -1.77
N ASP A 45 -12.05 -31.83 -0.73
CA ASP A 45 -12.61 -30.47 -0.73
C ASP A 45 -12.02 -29.67 -1.92
N PRO A 46 -12.83 -29.41 -2.97
CA PRO A 46 -12.33 -28.75 -4.17
C PRO A 46 -12.27 -27.24 -3.98
N GLU A 47 -12.95 -26.68 -2.98
CA GLU A 47 -12.98 -25.22 -2.75
C GLU A 47 -11.59 -24.67 -2.48
N PHE A 48 -10.74 -25.46 -1.84
CA PHE A 48 -9.35 -25.12 -1.56
C PHE A 48 -8.54 -24.77 -2.83
N PHE A 49 -8.88 -25.36 -3.98
CA PHE A 49 -8.24 -25.09 -5.28
C PHE A 49 -9.15 -24.32 -6.25
N ASN A 50 -10.20 -23.67 -5.76
CA ASN A 50 -11.17 -22.99 -6.62
C ASN A 50 -10.50 -21.85 -7.41
N PRO A 51 -10.44 -21.91 -8.75
CA PRO A 51 -9.75 -20.93 -9.57
C PRO A 51 -10.34 -19.51 -9.45
N ASN A 52 -11.57 -19.36 -8.96
CA ASN A 52 -12.20 -18.05 -8.75
C ASN A 52 -11.73 -17.34 -7.46
N PHE A 53 -11.31 -18.09 -6.44
CA PHE A 53 -11.02 -17.55 -5.10
C PHE A 53 -9.62 -17.84 -4.59
N VAL A 54 -8.96 -18.89 -5.11
CA VAL A 54 -7.62 -19.29 -4.67
C VAL A 54 -6.65 -18.12 -4.81
N LYS A 55 -5.77 -17.84 -3.85
CA LYS A 55 -4.70 -16.83 -4.02
C LYS A 55 -3.37 -17.55 -4.20
N LEU A 56 -2.72 -17.37 -5.33
CA LEU A 56 -1.56 -18.17 -5.67
C LEU A 56 -0.40 -17.81 -4.72
N ASN A 57 0.00 -18.77 -3.89
CA ASN A 57 1.01 -18.58 -2.84
C ASN A 57 1.80 -19.87 -2.62
N SER A 58 2.94 -19.77 -1.95
CA SER A 58 3.84 -20.91 -1.71
C SER A 58 3.15 -22.10 -1.01
N ARG A 59 2.20 -21.83 -0.10
CA ARG A 59 1.50 -22.89 0.65
C ARG A 59 0.50 -23.65 -0.22
N ILE A 60 -0.22 -22.95 -1.08
CA ILE A 60 -1.20 -23.56 -2.00
C ILE A 60 -0.48 -24.40 -3.05
N ILE A 61 0.64 -23.91 -3.58
CA ILE A 61 1.47 -24.66 -4.52
C ILE A 61 1.98 -25.95 -3.85
N GLU A 62 2.53 -25.85 -2.64
CA GLU A 62 2.97 -27.02 -1.89
C GLU A 62 1.81 -28.00 -1.60
N ALA A 63 0.66 -27.50 -1.19
CA ALA A 63 -0.53 -28.31 -0.94
C ALA A 63 -0.99 -29.04 -2.22
N TYR A 64 -0.90 -28.37 -3.37
CA TYR A 64 -1.21 -28.97 -4.66
C TYR A 64 -0.19 -30.05 -5.06
N VAL A 65 1.10 -29.79 -4.89
CA VAL A 65 2.17 -30.77 -5.13
C VAL A 65 1.95 -32.02 -4.28
N ARG A 66 1.68 -31.86 -2.97
CA ARG A 66 1.37 -32.98 -2.06
C ARG A 66 0.07 -33.69 -2.42
N PHE A 67 -0.94 -32.95 -2.88
CA PHE A 67 -2.19 -33.53 -3.34
C PHE A 67 -1.98 -34.41 -4.58
N ARG A 68 -1.22 -33.91 -5.56
CA ARG A 68 -0.89 -34.64 -6.79
C ARG A 68 -0.06 -35.88 -6.51
N ALA A 69 0.97 -35.77 -5.67
CA ALA A 69 1.79 -36.91 -5.26
C ALA A 69 0.95 -38.03 -4.60
N ARG A 70 -0.10 -37.68 -3.84
CA ARG A 70 -1.04 -38.65 -3.25
C ARG A 70 -1.95 -39.32 -4.28
N LEU A 71 -2.33 -38.60 -5.34
CA LEU A 71 -3.20 -39.15 -6.40
C LEU A 71 -2.48 -40.13 -7.30
N ASP A 72 -1.20 -39.85 -7.60
CA ASP A 72 -0.42 -40.62 -8.56
C ASP A 72 0.12 -41.95 -7.98
N LYS A 73 -0.20 -42.29 -6.70
CA LYS A 73 0.03 -43.58 -6.02
C LYS A 73 1.36 -44.30 -6.36
N GLY A 74 2.50 -43.63 -6.22
CA GLY A 74 3.82 -44.23 -6.41
C GLY A 74 4.97 -43.25 -6.15
N GLU A 75 6.22 -43.67 -6.39
CA GLU A 75 7.39 -42.79 -6.49
C GLU A 75 7.15 -41.75 -7.58
N THR A 76 6.42 -40.68 -7.23
CA THR A 76 6.17 -39.60 -8.15
C THR A 76 7.48 -38.89 -8.41
N GLU A 77 7.97 -38.95 -9.65
CA GLU A 77 9.02 -38.07 -10.20
C GLU A 77 8.70 -36.57 -9.98
N TRP A 78 7.43 -36.29 -9.66
CA TRP A 78 6.92 -34.99 -9.28
C TRP A 78 7.22 -34.60 -7.82
N THR A 79 8.50 -34.46 -7.48
CA THR A 79 8.91 -33.81 -6.22
C THR A 79 8.93 -32.29 -6.45
N GLY A 80 7.79 -31.65 -6.17
CA GLY A 80 7.65 -30.20 -6.36
C GLY A 80 8.34 -29.39 -5.26
N PRO A 81 8.58 -28.09 -5.50
CA PRO A 81 9.19 -27.23 -4.49
C PRO A 81 8.30 -27.08 -3.25
N VAL A 82 8.91 -27.27 -2.08
CA VAL A 82 8.30 -27.05 -0.77
C VAL A 82 8.11 -25.54 -0.56
N ALA A 83 7.13 -25.10 0.23
CA ALA A 83 6.92 -23.67 0.46
C ALA A 83 8.16 -22.98 1.06
N SER A 84 9.01 -23.71 1.81
CA SER A 84 10.28 -23.19 2.30
C SER A 84 11.25 -22.88 1.17
N THR A 85 11.40 -23.78 0.19
CA THR A 85 12.23 -23.58 -1.00
C THR A 85 11.74 -22.39 -1.82
N ILE A 86 10.42 -22.29 -2.04
CA ILE A 86 9.85 -21.16 -2.78
C ILE A 86 10.14 -19.86 -2.03
N ARG A 87 9.90 -19.79 -0.71
CA ARG A 87 10.15 -18.58 0.08
C ARG A 87 11.62 -18.19 0.21
N GLY A 88 12.52 -19.19 0.21
CA GLY A 88 13.96 -18.98 0.32
C GLY A 88 14.60 -18.43 -0.95
N ASP A 89 14.02 -18.71 -2.13
CA ASP A 89 14.50 -18.21 -3.41
C ASP A 89 13.69 -16.99 -3.86
N LYS A 90 14.36 -15.83 -3.93
CA LYS A 90 13.75 -14.56 -4.34
C LYS A 90 13.17 -14.62 -5.75
N ASP A 91 13.79 -15.36 -6.66
CA ASP A 91 13.36 -15.46 -8.06
C ASP A 91 12.07 -16.30 -8.16
N LEU A 92 11.99 -17.39 -7.40
CA LEU A 92 10.78 -18.22 -7.32
C LEU A 92 9.61 -17.44 -6.70
N MET A 93 9.83 -16.72 -5.60
CA MET A 93 8.81 -15.86 -5.02
C MET A 93 8.36 -14.77 -5.98
N THR A 94 9.29 -14.16 -6.71
CA THR A 94 8.97 -13.11 -7.69
C THR A 94 8.11 -13.68 -8.81
N TYR A 95 8.45 -14.87 -9.32
CA TYR A 95 7.64 -15.55 -10.32
C TYR A 95 6.22 -15.85 -9.83
N VAL A 96 6.08 -16.44 -8.64
CA VAL A 96 4.78 -16.77 -8.03
C VAL A 96 3.91 -15.51 -7.88
N LYS A 97 4.49 -14.40 -7.44
CA LYS A 97 3.78 -13.11 -7.33
C LYS A 97 3.34 -12.57 -8.69
N LEU A 98 4.21 -12.66 -9.71
CA LEU A 98 3.86 -12.23 -11.07
C LEU A 98 2.71 -13.07 -11.65
N ARG A 99 2.70 -14.39 -11.42
CA ARG A 99 1.59 -15.26 -11.85
C ARG A 99 0.27 -14.94 -11.14
N ASP A 100 0.30 -14.66 -9.84
CA ASP A 100 -0.89 -14.21 -9.10
C ASP A 100 -1.39 -12.86 -9.64
N ALA A 101 -0.46 -11.94 -9.97
CA ALA A 101 -0.77 -10.66 -10.59
C ALA A 101 -1.40 -10.85 -11.98
N GLU A 102 -0.83 -11.66 -12.86
CA GLU A 102 -1.39 -11.96 -14.18
C GLU A 102 -2.83 -12.48 -14.10
N ARG A 103 -3.11 -13.36 -13.13
CA ARG A 103 -4.47 -13.85 -12.89
C ARG A 103 -5.44 -12.75 -12.41
N THR A 104 -5.00 -11.89 -11.50
CA THR A 104 -5.84 -10.78 -11.03
C THR A 104 -6.10 -9.74 -12.12
N HIS A 105 -5.19 -9.60 -13.09
CA HIS A 105 -5.34 -8.69 -14.22
C HIS A 105 -6.10 -9.30 -15.40
N SER A 106 -6.11 -10.63 -15.59
CA SER A 106 -6.84 -11.28 -16.68
C SER A 106 -8.36 -11.32 -16.45
N HIS A 107 -8.80 -11.28 -15.19
CA HIS A 107 -10.22 -11.26 -14.87
C HIS A 107 -10.67 -9.90 -14.34
N LYS A 108 -11.36 -9.19 -15.25
CA LYS A 108 -12.27 -8.04 -15.05
C LYS A 108 -11.62 -6.70 -15.39
N SER A 109 -11.85 -6.25 -16.63
CA SER A 109 -12.28 -4.86 -16.79
C SER A 109 -13.42 -4.67 -15.77
N LYS A 110 -13.28 -3.68 -14.87
CA LYS A 110 -14.30 -3.40 -13.87
C LYS A 110 -15.63 -3.32 -14.62
N ARG A 111 -16.56 -4.24 -14.33
CA ARG A 111 -17.88 -4.23 -14.99
C ARG A 111 -18.41 -2.80 -14.88
N PRO A 112 -18.85 -2.18 -15.99
CA PRO A 112 -19.34 -0.81 -15.94
C PRO A 112 -20.42 -0.74 -14.87
N THR A 113 -20.23 0.16 -13.91
CA THR A 113 -21.18 0.40 -12.83
C THR A 113 -22.55 0.74 -13.43
N PRO A 114 -23.65 0.50 -12.70
CA PRO A 114 -25.01 0.80 -13.20
C PRO A 114 -25.15 2.23 -13.74
N GLN A 115 -24.42 3.18 -13.15
CA GLN A 115 -24.40 4.57 -13.58
C GLN A 115 -23.65 4.78 -14.91
N SER A 116 -22.54 4.07 -15.15
CA SER A 116 -21.84 4.14 -16.44
C SER A 116 -22.66 3.54 -17.59
N ARG A 117 -23.40 2.46 -17.32
CA ARG A 117 -24.32 1.87 -18.31
C ARG A 117 -25.44 2.83 -18.70
N ARG A 118 -26.02 3.53 -17.72
CA ARG A 118 -27.03 4.58 -17.98
C ARG A 118 -26.50 5.70 -18.86
N ILE A 119 -25.25 6.12 -18.67
CA ILE A 119 -24.64 7.17 -19.49
C ILE A 119 -24.45 6.68 -20.92
N ASP A 120 -23.94 5.45 -21.10
CA ASP A 120 -23.76 4.86 -22.42
C ASP A 120 -25.12 4.65 -23.13
N GLU A 121 -26.16 4.22 -22.40
CA GLU A 121 -27.55 4.12 -22.90
C GLU A 121 -28.15 5.48 -23.31
N ILE A 122 -27.80 6.57 -22.63
CA ILE A 122 -28.24 7.92 -23.01
C ILE A 122 -27.57 8.37 -24.30
N ILE A 123 -26.27 8.07 -24.47
CA ILE A 123 -25.53 8.40 -25.68
C ILE A 123 -26.07 7.60 -26.86
N ASP A 124 -26.39 6.32 -26.66
CA ASP A 124 -26.92 5.45 -27.70
C ASP A 124 -28.32 5.87 -28.19
N ARG A 125 -29.04 6.71 -27.42
CA ARG A 125 -30.34 7.30 -27.81
C ARG A 125 -30.21 8.56 -28.66
N ILE A 126 -29.00 9.04 -28.95
CA ILE A 126 -28.80 10.23 -29.79
C ILE A 126 -28.83 9.80 -31.26
N ASP A 127 -29.77 10.31 -32.05
CA ASP A 127 -29.97 9.85 -33.44
C ASP A 127 -28.78 10.16 -34.37
N ASN A 128 -27.98 11.18 -34.04
CA ASN A 128 -26.81 11.57 -34.83
C ASN A 128 -25.54 10.81 -34.40
N ILE A 129 -25.07 9.95 -35.30
CA ILE A 129 -23.85 9.13 -35.12
C ILE A 129 -22.61 10.00 -34.89
N HIS A 130 -22.53 11.18 -35.49
CA HIS A 130 -21.37 12.07 -35.31
C HIS A 130 -21.31 12.65 -33.89
N ASP A 131 -22.46 13.06 -33.37
CA ASP A 131 -22.56 13.60 -32.00
C ASP A 131 -22.31 12.50 -30.96
N GLN A 132 -22.75 11.26 -31.23
CA GLN A 132 -22.39 10.10 -30.41
C GLN A 132 -20.88 9.88 -30.35
N ALA A 133 -20.18 9.95 -31.48
CA ALA A 133 -18.74 9.75 -31.55
C ALA A 133 -17.99 10.83 -30.76
N ILE A 134 -18.37 12.09 -30.91
CA ILE A 134 -17.79 13.21 -30.17
C ILE A 134 -18.01 13.04 -28.67
N LEU A 135 -19.23 12.70 -28.24
CA LEU A 135 -19.55 12.51 -26.81
C LEU A 135 -18.77 11.35 -26.20
N ARG A 136 -18.62 10.24 -26.93
CA ARG A 136 -17.80 9.11 -26.48
C ARG A 136 -16.32 9.48 -26.35
N GLU A 137 -15.79 10.26 -27.29
CA GLU A 137 -14.40 10.73 -27.23
C GLU A 137 -14.18 11.66 -26.03
N VAL A 138 -15.09 12.62 -25.81
CA VAL A 138 -15.01 13.56 -24.67
C VAL A 138 -15.11 12.79 -23.35
N LEU A 139 -16.00 11.81 -23.24
CA LEU A 139 -16.12 10.98 -22.04
C LEU A 139 -14.90 10.08 -21.83
N ALA A 140 -14.29 9.57 -22.89
CA ALA A 140 -13.05 8.82 -22.80
C ALA A 140 -11.92 9.70 -22.24
N LYS A 141 -11.74 10.91 -22.79
CA LYS A 141 -10.76 11.89 -22.28
C LYS A 141 -11.04 12.28 -20.83
N ALA A 142 -12.30 12.50 -20.46
CA ALA A 142 -12.67 12.82 -19.09
C ALA A 142 -12.39 11.66 -18.11
N ARG A 143 -12.64 10.41 -18.51
CA ARG A 143 -12.31 9.22 -17.72
C ARG A 143 -10.80 9.07 -17.53
N GLU A 144 -10.03 9.34 -18.57
CA GLU A 144 -8.57 9.32 -18.52
C GLU A 144 -8.01 10.39 -17.59
N ALA A 145 -8.46 11.65 -17.75
CA ALA A 145 -8.06 12.75 -16.87
C ALA A 145 -8.42 12.47 -15.40
N LYS A 146 -9.61 11.90 -15.14
CA LYS A 146 -10.00 11.48 -13.78
C LYS A 146 -9.09 10.39 -13.22
N ARG A 147 -8.66 9.44 -14.06
CA ARG A 147 -7.72 8.38 -13.65
C ARG A 147 -6.36 8.97 -13.33
N GLN A 148 -5.83 9.84 -14.19
CA GLN A 148 -4.56 10.53 -13.95
C GLN A 148 -4.61 11.33 -12.64
N LEU A 149 -5.68 12.09 -12.41
CA LEU A 149 -5.88 12.83 -11.17
C LEU A 149 -5.94 11.89 -9.95
N SER A 150 -6.64 10.76 -10.03
CA SER A 150 -6.66 9.80 -8.91
C SER A 150 -5.28 9.23 -8.60
N ILE A 151 -4.47 8.92 -9.63
CA ILE A 151 -3.10 8.43 -9.46
C ILE A 151 -2.23 9.51 -8.82
N MET A 152 -2.35 10.77 -9.26
CA MET A 152 -1.63 11.89 -8.67
C MET A 152 -2.04 12.12 -7.22
N VAL A 153 -3.33 12.10 -6.90
CA VAL A 153 -3.83 12.21 -5.52
C VAL A 153 -3.29 11.07 -4.64
N ASP A 154 -3.32 9.83 -5.11
CA ASP A 154 -2.80 8.68 -4.37
C ASP A 154 -1.26 8.73 -4.21
N ALA A 155 -0.54 9.27 -5.20
CA ALA A 155 0.90 9.51 -5.09
C ALA A 155 1.21 10.62 -4.08
N LEU A 156 0.47 11.73 -4.13
CA LEU A 156 0.65 12.86 -3.21
C LEU A 156 0.28 12.50 -1.77
N ARG A 157 -0.72 11.64 -1.54
CA ARG A 157 -1.04 11.10 -0.21
C ARG A 157 0.09 10.32 0.45
N LYS A 158 1.06 9.81 -0.33
CA LYS A 158 2.27 9.15 0.21
C LYS A 158 3.32 10.17 0.68
N HIS A 159 3.14 11.45 0.37
CA HIS A 159 3.99 12.56 0.78
C HIS A 159 3.19 13.47 1.73
N PRO A 160 3.27 13.24 3.06
CA PRO A 160 2.46 13.96 4.06
C PRO A 160 2.76 15.48 4.13
N GLU A 161 3.80 15.95 3.45
CA GLU A 161 4.15 17.37 3.34
C GLU A 161 3.25 18.16 2.38
N ILE A 162 2.45 17.47 1.54
CA ILE A 162 1.59 18.09 0.53
C ILE A 162 0.12 17.93 0.93
N ASP A 163 -0.53 19.03 1.27
CA ASP A 163 -1.96 19.08 1.54
C ASP A 163 -2.76 18.99 0.24
N VAL A 164 -3.22 17.77 -0.06
CA VAL A 164 -3.97 17.46 -1.30
C VAL A 164 -5.37 18.08 -1.30
N ASP A 165 -5.96 18.30 -0.13
CA ASP A 165 -7.31 18.85 0.00
C ASP A 165 -7.27 20.37 -0.24
N ALA A 166 -6.23 21.06 0.24
CA ALA A 166 -5.98 22.47 -0.11
C ALA A 166 -5.74 22.69 -1.61
N LEU A 167 -5.04 21.75 -2.29
CA LEU A 167 -4.86 21.80 -3.75
C LEU A 167 -6.19 21.64 -4.51
N ARG A 168 -7.07 20.75 -4.02
CA ARG A 168 -8.36 20.44 -4.64
C ARG A 168 -9.38 21.59 -4.53
N GLU A 169 -9.29 22.39 -3.48
CA GLU A 169 -10.18 23.53 -3.23
C GLU A 169 -9.74 24.83 -3.93
N GLY A 170 -8.71 24.78 -4.77
CA GLY A 170 -8.22 25.95 -5.49
C GLY A 170 -7.56 27.00 -4.59
N ARG A 171 -7.27 26.67 -3.33
CA ARG A 171 -6.52 27.52 -2.39
C ARG A 171 -5.03 27.39 -2.71
N HIS A 172 -4.60 27.87 -3.86
CA HIS A 172 -3.18 28.01 -4.16
C HIS A 172 -2.70 29.39 -3.72
N SER A 173 -1.95 29.43 -2.62
CA SER A 173 -0.89 30.43 -2.49
C SER A 173 0.30 29.92 -3.31
N PRO A 174 0.82 30.68 -4.28
CA PRO A 174 1.98 30.26 -5.05
C PRO A 174 3.18 30.26 -4.10
N ARG A 175 3.54 29.08 -3.58
CA ARG A 175 4.78 28.90 -2.84
C ARG A 175 5.89 28.87 -3.89
N LYS A 176 6.52 30.03 -4.12
CA LYS A 176 7.79 30.10 -4.84
C LYS A 176 8.76 29.15 -4.13
N ILE A 177 9.31 28.25 -4.93
CA ILE A 177 10.44 27.40 -4.60
C ILE A 177 11.59 28.34 -4.26
N ASP A 178 11.96 28.43 -2.99
CA ASP A 178 13.30 28.81 -2.51
C ASP A 178 13.39 28.62 -0.99
N GLY A 179 14.20 27.63 -0.56
CA GLY A 179 14.84 27.58 0.76
C GLY A 179 14.02 27.14 1.98
N PRO A 180 14.67 26.55 3.01
CA PRO A 180 14.01 25.98 4.17
C PRO A 180 13.65 27.09 5.17
N GLN A 181 12.41 27.56 5.15
CA GLN A 181 11.79 28.18 6.32
C GLN A 181 10.48 27.47 6.65
N PRO A 182 10.34 26.92 7.87
CA PRO A 182 9.10 26.29 8.29
C PRO A 182 8.05 27.40 8.46
N GLN A 183 7.16 27.53 7.48
CA GLN A 183 5.96 28.37 7.64
C GLN A 183 5.11 27.72 8.72
N SER A 184 5.08 28.37 9.88
CA SER A 184 4.30 27.98 11.04
C SER A 184 2.83 27.84 10.67
N VAL A 185 2.31 26.62 10.77
CA VAL A 185 0.87 26.25 10.69
C VAL A 185 0.06 26.88 11.85
N ILE A 186 0.69 27.72 12.68
CA ILE A 186 0.16 28.27 13.92
C ILE A 186 -0.42 29.66 13.61
N SER A 187 -1.72 29.83 13.84
CA SER A 187 -2.40 31.12 13.70
C SER A 187 -1.79 32.17 14.64
N ALA A 188 -1.92 33.45 14.33
CA ALA A 188 -1.49 34.55 15.22
C ALA A 188 -2.18 34.48 16.59
N ASP A 189 -3.37 33.88 16.69
CA ASP A 189 -4.06 33.69 17.96
C ASP A 189 -3.58 32.43 18.72
N ASP A 190 -3.16 31.39 17.98
CA ASP A 190 -2.55 30.21 18.56
C ASP A 190 -1.16 30.56 19.14
N THR A 191 -0.36 31.38 18.45
CA THR A 191 0.93 31.84 18.98
C THR A 191 0.78 32.64 20.28
N LYS A 192 -0.25 33.49 20.39
CA LYS A 192 -0.57 34.21 21.66
C LYS A 192 -0.95 33.24 22.76
N THR A 193 -1.71 32.20 22.45
CA THR A 193 -2.13 31.17 23.40
C THR A 193 -0.93 30.36 23.88
N ILE A 194 -0.07 29.92 22.96
CA ILE A 194 1.16 29.19 23.28
C ILE A 194 2.10 30.08 24.11
N ARG A 195 2.21 31.39 23.81
CA ARG A 195 2.99 32.33 24.62
C ARG A 195 2.49 32.44 26.06
N LYS A 196 1.17 32.47 26.27
CA LYS A 196 0.57 32.44 27.61
C LYS A 196 0.86 31.13 28.32
N VAL A 197 0.80 29.99 27.61
CA VAL A 197 1.15 28.69 28.19
C VAL A 197 2.62 28.64 28.61
N VAL A 198 3.55 29.09 27.76
CA VAL A 198 4.99 29.14 28.08
C VAL A 198 5.27 30.07 29.26
N ALA A 199 4.58 31.21 29.37
CA ALA A 199 4.73 32.11 30.50
C ALA A 199 4.35 31.43 31.83
N ARG A 200 3.19 30.75 31.85
CA ARG A 200 2.72 30.00 33.04
C ARG A 200 3.64 28.84 33.40
N LEU A 201 4.15 28.11 32.39
CA LEU A 201 5.10 27.01 32.61
C LEU A 201 6.51 27.45 33.05
N ARG A 202 6.81 28.74 33.04
CA ARG A 202 8.07 29.32 33.54
C ARG A 202 7.89 30.02 34.88
N ASP A 203 6.66 30.24 35.31
CA ASP A 203 6.33 30.90 36.56
C ASP A 203 6.29 29.86 37.68
N ASN A 204 7.29 29.90 38.57
CA ASN A 204 7.35 28.95 39.67
C ASN A 204 6.25 29.19 40.72
N ASP A 205 5.71 30.41 40.82
CA ASP A 205 4.66 30.73 41.79
C ASP A 205 3.34 30.06 41.39
N GLU A 206 3.02 30.05 40.09
CA GLU A 206 1.86 29.31 39.56
C GLU A 206 2.08 27.79 39.59
N LEU A 207 3.31 27.34 39.34
CA LEU A 207 3.62 25.91 39.30
C LEU A 207 3.63 25.26 40.70
N GLU A 208 4.00 26.02 41.74
CA GLU A 208 4.02 25.54 43.12
C GLU A 208 2.62 25.15 43.60
N GLU A 209 1.56 25.81 43.13
CA GLU A 209 0.15 25.45 43.41
C GLU A 209 -0.21 24.03 42.93
N PHE A 210 0.54 23.49 41.96
CA PHE A 210 0.36 22.16 41.38
C PHE A 210 1.48 21.18 41.76
N ASP A 211 2.28 21.48 42.78
CA ASP A 211 3.49 20.72 43.17
C ASP A 211 4.50 20.59 42.01
N LEU A 212 4.63 21.60 41.14
CA LEU A 212 5.54 21.63 40.00
C LEU A 212 6.63 22.69 40.18
N ILE A 213 7.78 22.46 39.55
CA ILE A 213 8.91 23.40 39.51
C ILE A 213 9.48 23.43 38.10
N TYR A 214 9.72 24.65 37.59
CA TYR A 214 10.51 24.87 36.39
C TYR A 214 12.00 25.02 36.74
N ARG A 215 12.83 24.08 36.28
CA ARG A 215 14.29 24.11 36.52
C ARG A 215 15.05 23.50 35.36
N SER A 216 16.11 24.18 34.92
CA SER A 216 16.98 23.69 33.83
C SER A 216 16.24 23.44 32.51
N GLY A 217 15.27 24.29 32.18
CA GLY A 217 14.53 24.18 30.92
C GLY A 217 13.44 23.12 30.89
N ARG A 218 13.12 22.48 32.02
CA ARG A 218 12.09 21.44 32.14
C ARG A 218 11.14 21.75 33.28
N VAL A 219 9.92 21.23 33.16
CA VAL A 219 8.92 21.25 34.24
C VAL A 219 8.90 19.86 34.87
N LYS A 220 9.09 19.80 36.19
CA LYS A 220 9.12 18.55 36.95
C LYS A 220 8.33 18.69 38.24
N MET A 221 7.95 17.57 38.84
CA MET A 221 7.35 17.59 40.18
C MET A 221 8.33 18.12 41.23
N GLY A 222 7.85 19.01 42.10
CA GLY A 222 8.58 19.55 43.24
C GLY A 222 8.73 18.55 44.39
N VAL A 223 7.80 17.59 44.52
CA VAL A 223 7.79 16.57 45.58
C VAL A 223 8.27 15.20 45.05
N GLY A 224 9.16 14.54 45.78
CA GLY A 224 9.66 13.19 45.47
C GLY A 224 10.87 13.15 44.53
N ALA A 225 11.07 12.02 43.83
CA ALA A 225 12.22 11.79 42.94
C ALA A 225 12.24 12.68 41.67
N GLY A 226 11.30 13.64 41.55
CA GLY A 226 11.28 14.67 40.51
C GLY A 226 11.04 14.09 39.13
N LEU A 227 9.83 13.58 38.89
CA LEU A 227 9.43 13.10 37.57
C LEU A 227 9.31 14.28 36.60
N ASP A 228 10.02 14.19 35.48
CA ASP A 228 9.98 15.20 34.42
C ASP A 228 8.65 15.09 33.68
N LEU A 229 7.85 16.16 33.71
CA LEU A 229 6.57 16.25 33.01
C LEU A 229 6.71 16.86 31.62
N ILE A 230 7.62 17.83 31.50
CA ILE A 230 7.96 18.45 30.22
C ILE A 230 9.48 18.49 30.11
N PHE A 231 10.02 17.85 29.08
CA PHE A 231 11.45 17.76 28.85
C PHE A 231 12.02 19.07 28.26
N PRO A 232 13.34 19.30 28.37
CA PRO A 232 13.97 20.50 27.82
C PRO A 232 13.77 20.71 26.32
N GLU A 233 13.67 19.63 25.55
CA GLU A 233 13.43 19.69 24.10
C GLU A 233 12.00 20.15 23.77
N GLU A 234 11.03 19.73 24.59
CA GLU A 234 9.63 20.10 24.45
C GLU A 234 9.40 21.56 24.85
N MET A 235 10.05 22.03 25.91
CA MET A 235 10.03 23.47 26.26
C MET A 235 10.66 24.33 25.17
N LYS A 236 11.80 23.93 24.61
CA LYS A 236 12.42 24.62 23.46
C LYS A 236 11.50 24.64 22.24
N LEU A 237 10.77 23.56 21.99
CA LEU A 237 9.77 23.51 20.92
C LEU A 237 8.64 24.52 21.19
N LEU A 238 8.06 24.54 22.40
CA LEU A 238 7.00 25.47 22.77
C LEU A 238 7.44 26.93 22.67
N GLU A 239 8.67 27.25 23.08
CA GLU A 239 9.27 28.58 22.96
C GLU A 239 9.44 29.01 21.50
N ARG A 240 9.89 28.08 20.64
CA ARG A 240 9.99 28.30 19.19
C ARG A 240 8.61 28.54 18.57
N LEU A 241 7.60 27.79 18.99
CA LEU A 241 6.22 27.94 18.51
C LEU A 241 5.54 29.22 19.05
N ALA A 242 5.93 29.72 20.22
CA ALA A 242 5.47 30.99 20.79
C ALA A 242 6.10 32.24 20.13
N GLY A 243 7.07 32.04 19.23
CA GLY A 243 7.90 33.10 18.67
C GLY A 243 8.83 33.75 19.70
N LEU A 244 9.15 33.06 20.79
CA LEU A 244 10.09 33.49 21.82
C LEU A 244 11.53 33.01 21.54
N GLY A 245 11.73 32.21 20.50
CA GLY A 245 13.04 31.74 20.08
C GLY A 245 13.75 32.71 19.14
N ALA A 246 14.77 33.41 19.64
CA ALA A 246 15.89 33.86 18.82
C ALA A 246 17.18 33.87 19.66
N THR A 247 18.24 33.29 19.06
CA THR A 247 19.67 33.42 19.39
C THR A 247 20.17 32.85 20.72
N SER A 248 20.62 31.59 20.68
CA SER A 248 21.93 31.13 21.20
C SER A 248 22.10 29.64 20.90
#